data_AF-A0A9D5SY99-F1
#
_entry.id   AF-A0A9D5SY99-F1
#
_cell.length_a   1.000
_cell.length_b   1.000
_cell.length_c   1.000
_cell.angle_alpha   90.00
_cell.angle_beta   90.00
_cell.angle_gamma   90.00
#
_symmetry.space_group_name_H-M   'P 1'
#
loop_
_entity.id
_entity.type
_entity.pdbx_description
1 polymer ?
#
loop_
_entity_poly.entity_id
_entity_poly.type
_entity_poly.pdbx_seq_one_letter_code
_entity_poly.pdbx_strand_id
1 'polypeptide(L)'
;MKNVVISADGNRKVYSVPDVVADNLTAYCMEFCTNWLKNSPHAKKYRTREGFCFNEDDFIEYLNTYVFPNEKSVLVKKLGWIDFQSKLPAPYCDCPEFNF
;
A
#
# COMPACT_ATOMS: atom_id res chain seq x y z
N MET A 1 10.19 3.61 -11.55
CA MET A 1 8.93 3.84 -10.81
C MET A 1 7.74 3.36 -11.64
N LYS A 2 6.84 2.57 -11.05
CA LYS A 2 5.62 1.99 -11.66
C LYS A 2 4.39 2.31 -10.82
N ASN A 3 3.22 2.36 -11.46
CA ASN A 3 1.96 2.59 -10.76
C ASN A 3 1.36 1.29 -10.20
N VAL A 4 0.88 1.36 -8.97
CA VAL A 4 0.09 0.32 -8.30
C VAL A 4 -1.18 0.91 -7.73
N VAL A 5 -2.19 0.07 -7.52
CA VAL A 5 -3.44 0.47 -6.86
C VAL A 5 -3.54 -0.19 -5.50
N ILE A 6 -3.69 0.62 -4.45
CA ILE A 6 -3.77 0.14 -3.08
C ILE A 6 -5.07 0.63 -2.46
N SER A 7 -5.71 -0.25 -1.70
CA SER A 7 -6.90 0.02 -0.92
C SER A 7 -6.80 -0.66 0.44
N ALA A 8 -7.47 -0.08 1.43
CA ALA A 8 -7.84 -0.73 2.68
C ALA A 8 -9.37 -0.58 2.81
N ASP A 9 -9.86 0.15 3.81
CA ASP A 9 -11.30 0.34 4.05
C ASP A 9 -11.94 1.52 3.28
N GLY A 10 -11.33 1.97 2.18
CA GLY A 10 -11.67 3.28 1.59
C GLY A 10 -11.52 3.39 0.08
N ASN A 11 -10.98 4.53 -0.35
CA ASN A 11 -10.79 4.81 -1.76
C ASN A 11 -9.69 3.94 -2.34
N ARG A 12 -9.86 3.49 -3.58
CA ARG A 12 -8.74 2.97 -4.36
C ARG A 12 -7.80 4.14 -4.69
N LYS A 13 -6.53 4.03 -4.29
CA LYS A 13 -5.52 5.05 -4.54
C LYS A 13 -4.41 4.50 -5.42
N VAL A 14 -3.96 5.31 -6.37
CA VAL A 14 -2.83 5.01 -7.24
C VAL A 14 -1.58 5.61 -6.63
N TYR A 15 -0.57 4.77 -6.43
CA TYR A 15 0.76 5.19 -6.01
C TYR A 15 1.78 4.85 -7.09
N SER A 16 2.74 5.74 -7.29
CA SER A 16 3.95 5.45 -8.03
C SER A 16 4.97 4.94 -7.03
N VAL A 17 5.46 3.71 -7.20
CA VAL A 17 6.36 3.00 -6.28
C VAL A 17 7.63 2.55 -7.02
N PRO A 18 8.72 2.21 -6.32
CA PRO A 18 9.88 1.56 -6.94
C PRO A 18 9.47 0.34 -7.75
N ASP A 19 10.16 0.08 -8.86
CA ASP A 19 9.73 -0.96 -9.81
C ASP A 19 9.67 -2.34 -9.16
N VAL A 20 10.63 -2.64 -8.28
CA VAL A 20 10.69 -3.88 -7.51
C VAL A 20 9.49 -4.05 -6.58
N VAL A 21 8.93 -2.95 -6.05
CA VAL A 21 7.72 -2.99 -5.22
C VAL A 21 6.52 -3.32 -6.09
N ALA A 22 6.37 -2.67 -7.25
CA ALA A 22 5.26 -2.97 -8.16
C ALA A 22 5.30 -4.42 -8.66
N ASP A 23 6.49 -4.92 -8.98
CA ASP A 23 6.69 -6.29 -9.48
C ASP A 23 6.50 -7.36 -8.39
N ASN A 24 6.51 -6.97 -7.11
CA ASN A 24 6.35 -7.88 -5.96
C ASN A 24 5.35 -7.35 -4.92
N LEU A 25 4.30 -6.63 -5.37
CA LEU A 25 3.43 -5.83 -4.50
C LEU A 25 2.87 -6.62 -3.32
N THR A 26 2.31 -7.80 -3.60
CA THR A 26 1.75 -8.70 -2.58
C THR A 26 2.77 -9.04 -1.49
N ALA A 27 4.03 -9.32 -1.85
CA ALA A 27 5.05 -9.71 -0.87
C ALA A 27 5.37 -8.55 0.08
N TYR A 28 5.50 -7.32 -0.44
CA TYR A 28 5.74 -6.14 0.40
C TYR A 28 4.54 -5.81 1.29
N CYS A 29 3.31 -5.91 0.78
CA CYS A 29 2.10 -5.72 1.57
C CYS A 29 2.00 -6.77 2.70
N MET A 30 2.28 -8.05 2.39
CA MET A 30 2.27 -9.11 3.39
C MET A 30 3.37 -8.95 4.44
N GLU A 31 4.57 -8.54 4.04
CA GLU A 31 5.67 -8.26 4.97
C GLU A 31 5.31 -7.12 5.93
N PHE A 32 4.67 -6.06 5.42
CA PHE A 32 4.15 -4.98 6.24
C PHE A 32 3.14 -5.50 7.28
N CYS A 33 2.11 -6.24 6.84
CA CYS A 33 1.01 -6.67 7.70
C CYS A 33 1.36 -7.77 8.70
N THR A 34 2.14 -8.77 8.27
CA THR A 34 2.37 -9.99 9.06
C THR A 34 3.61 -9.93 9.93
N ASN A 35 4.62 -9.14 9.52
CA ASN A 35 5.89 -9.06 10.22
C ASN A 35 6.14 -7.67 10.80
N TRP A 36 6.18 -6.63 9.96
CA TRP A 36 6.62 -5.31 10.39
C TRP A 36 5.67 -4.71 11.45
N LEU A 37 4.36 -4.74 11.24
CA LEU A 37 3.37 -4.24 12.21
C LEU A 37 3.49 -4.92 13.59
N LYS A 38 3.76 -6.23 13.58
CA LYS A 38 3.88 -7.06 14.79
C LYS A 38 5.18 -6.82 15.56
N ASN A 39 6.30 -6.69 14.85
CA ASN A 39 7.62 -6.78 15.46
C ASN A 39 8.33 -5.42 15.58
N SER A 40 8.03 -4.46 14.70
CA SER A 40 8.71 -3.16 14.70
C SER A 40 8.32 -2.30 15.92
N PRO A 41 9.27 -1.74 16.67
CA PRO A 41 8.95 -0.79 17.74
C PRO A 41 8.32 0.50 17.21
N HIS A 42 8.55 0.84 15.94
CA HIS A 42 7.96 2.01 15.28
C HIS A 42 6.50 1.80 14.88
N ALA A 43 6.05 0.53 14.80
CA ALA A 43 4.68 0.18 14.48
C ALA A 43 3.73 0.16 15.69
N LYS A 44 4.20 0.52 16.90
CA LYS A 44 3.38 0.52 18.12
C LYS A 44 2.09 1.33 17.98
N LYS A 45 2.13 2.44 17.22
CA LYS A 45 0.97 3.31 16.98
C LYS A 45 -0.21 2.59 16.30
N TYR A 46 0.05 1.51 15.58
CA TYR A 46 -0.96 0.76 14.83
C TYR A 46 -1.62 -0.36 15.64
N ARG A 47 -1.11 -0.69 16.84
CA ARG A 47 -1.59 -1.84 17.61
C ARG A 47 -2.80 -1.46 18.46
N THR A 48 -3.91 -2.15 18.25
CA THR A 48 -5.14 -1.97 19.01
C THR A 48 -5.46 -3.24 19.82
N ARG A 49 -6.52 -3.21 20.62
CA ARG A 49 -7.01 -4.41 21.32
C ARG A 49 -7.55 -5.47 20.37
N GLU A 50 -8.00 -5.06 19.18
CA GLU A 50 -8.71 -5.91 18.20
C GLU A 50 -7.82 -6.34 17.03
N GLY A 51 -6.59 -5.82 16.93
CA GLY A 51 -5.66 -6.15 15.86
C GLY A 51 -4.74 -4.99 15.52
N PHE A 52 -4.52 -4.78 14.22
CA PHE A 52 -3.81 -3.61 13.71
C PHE A 52 -4.78 -2.66 13.02
N CYS A 53 -4.62 -1.36 13.23
CA CYS A 53 -5.37 -0.31 12.56
C CYS A 53 -4.41 0.54 11.76
N PHE A 54 -4.51 0.49 10.43
CA PHE A 54 -3.66 1.19 9.47
C PHE A 54 -4.43 1.39 8.16
N ASN A 55 -3.90 2.19 7.25
CA ASN A 55 -4.42 2.34 5.90
C ASN A 55 -3.31 2.25 4.85
N GLU A 56 -3.67 2.48 3.59
CA GLU A 56 -2.73 2.47 2.47
C GLU A 56 -1.65 3.55 2.56
N ASP A 57 -1.92 4.72 3.16
CA ASP A 57 -0.90 5.75 3.35
C ASP A 57 0.16 5.29 4.37
N ASP A 58 -0.22 4.48 5.37
CA ASP A 58 0.71 3.90 6.34
C ASP A 58 1.67 2.87 5.71
N PHE A 59 1.17 2.06 4.78
CA PHE A 59 2.04 1.17 3.99
C PHE A 59 3.05 1.98 3.17
N ILE A 60 2.63 3.10 2.58
CA ILE A 60 3.51 3.98 1.82
C ILE A 60 4.52 4.70 2.74
N GLU A 61 4.11 5.13 3.93
CA GLU A 61 5.02 5.66 4.96
C GLU A 61 6.08 4.61 5.34
N TYR A 62 5.66 3.34 5.51
CA TYR A 62 6.56 2.23 5.78
C TYR A 62 7.60 2.05 4.67
N LEU A 63 7.18 1.98 3.40
CA LEU A 63 8.11 1.88 2.27
C LEU A 63 9.08 3.06 2.25
N ASN A 64 8.57 4.28 2.38
CA ASN A 64 9.38 5.49 2.25
C ASN A 64 10.34 5.73 3.40
N THR A 65 10.07 5.16 4.57
CA THR A 65 10.88 5.41 5.76
C THR A 65 11.88 4.29 6.01
N TYR A 66 11.47 3.04 5.79
CA TYR A 66 12.26 1.88 6.23
C TYR A 66 12.80 1.02 5.09
N VAL A 67 12.14 1.00 3.92
CA VAL A 67 12.51 0.07 2.83
C VAL A 67 13.23 0.78 1.69
N PHE A 68 12.70 1.92 1.23
CA PHE A 68 13.18 2.71 0.10
C PHE A 68 13.30 4.21 0.45
N PRO A 69 14.17 4.60 1.40
CA PRO A 69 14.30 6.00 1.81
C PRO A 69 14.80 6.94 0.71
N ASN A 70 15.52 6.40 -0.27
CA ASN A 70 16.12 7.15 -1.38
C ASN A 70 15.31 7.10 -2.68
N GLU A 71 14.28 6.25 -2.75
CA GLU A 71 13.41 6.10 -3.92
C GLU A 71 11.96 6.04 -3.43
N LYS A 72 11.41 7.22 -3.14
CA LYS A 72 10.14 7.31 -2.42
C LYS A 72 8.94 7.05 -3.32
N SER A 73 8.05 6.21 -2.82
CA SER A 73 6.69 6.05 -3.30
C SER A 73 5.87 7.33 -3.08
N VAL A 74 5.05 7.69 -4.07
CA VAL A 74 4.25 8.93 -4.03
C VAL A 74 2.82 8.68 -4.49
N LEU A 75 1.86 9.39 -3.87
CA LEU A 75 0.46 9.36 -4.32
C LEU A 75 0.34 10.04 -5.68
N VAL A 76 -0.25 9.32 -6.65
CA VAL A 76 -0.51 9.82 -8.01
C VAL A 76 -1.95 10.30 -8.13
N LYS A 77 -2.91 9.48 -7.69
CA LYS A 77 -4.34 9.78 -7.85
C LYS A 77 -5.20 9.06 -6.82
N LYS A 78 -6.26 9.71 -6.37
CA LYS A 78 -7.36 9.06 -5.64
C LYS A 78 -8.45 8.73 -6.65
N LEU A 79 -8.76 7.45 -6.86
CA LEU A 79 -9.81 7.02 -7.79
C LEU A 79 -11.21 7.11 -7.18
N GLY A 80 -11.28 7.22 -5.85
CA GLY A 80 -12.54 7.19 -5.11
C GLY A 80 -12.93 5.77 -4.73
N TRP A 81 -14.16 5.61 -4.24
CA TRP A 81 -14.73 4.31 -3.96
C TRP A 81 -15.08 3.61 -5.27
N ILE A 82 -14.43 2.47 -5.51
CA ILE A 82 -14.68 1.59 -6.66
C ILE A 82 -14.72 0.18 -6.08
N ASP A 83 -15.82 -0.52 -6.31
CA ASP A 83 -16.00 -1.89 -5.87
C ASP A 83 -14.84 -2.77 -6.38
N PHE A 84 -14.34 -3.68 -5.54
CA PHE A 84 -13.12 -4.41 -5.86
C PHE A 84 -13.28 -5.37 -7.04
N GLN A 85 -14.51 -5.81 -7.33
CA GLN A 85 -14.83 -6.64 -8.49
C GLN A 85 -14.98 -5.83 -9.77
N SER A 86 -15.04 -4.50 -9.67
CA SER A 86 -15.14 -3.60 -10.81
C SER A 86 -13.79 -3.38 -11.46
N LYS A 87 -13.79 -3.33 -12.80
CA LYS A 87 -12.60 -2.99 -13.57
C LYS A 87 -12.15 -1.56 -13.25
N LEU A 88 -10.86 -1.39 -13.00
CA LEU A 88 -10.26 -0.08 -12.82
C LEU A 88 -10.35 0.77 -14.09
N PRO A 89 -10.50 2.10 -13.96
CA PRO A 89 -10.51 2.99 -15.11
C PRO A 89 -9.14 3.03 -15.79
N ALA A 90 -9.12 3.19 -17.12
CA ALA A 90 -7.89 3.49 -17.84
C ALA A 90 -7.24 4.77 -17.28
N PRO A 91 -5.91 4.84 -17.18
CA PRO A 91 -4.92 3.86 -17.64
C PRO A 91 -4.51 2.80 -16.60
N TYR A 92 -5.24 2.63 -15.49
CA TYR A 92 -4.83 1.79 -14.36
C TYR A 92 -5.41 0.38 -14.38
N CYS A 93 -6.07 -0.02 -15.48
CA CYS A 93 -6.76 -1.30 -15.58
C CYS A 93 -5.86 -2.53 -15.42
N ASP A 94 -4.58 -2.39 -15.74
CA ASP A 94 -3.59 -3.47 -15.67
C ASP A 94 -2.52 -3.23 -14.60
N CYS A 95 -2.72 -2.22 -13.73
CA CYS A 95 -1.80 -1.99 -12.62
C CYS A 95 -1.92 -3.13 -11.59
N PRO A 96 -0.80 -3.56 -10.98
CA PRO A 96 -0.86 -4.43 -9.81
C PRO A 96 -1.72 -3.77 -8.73
N GLU A 97 -2.59 -4.56 -8.12
CA GLU A 97 -3.48 -4.09 -7.06
C GLU A 97 -3.39 -4.94 -5.80
N PHE A 98 -3.61 -4.30 -4.65
CA PHE A 98 -3.71 -4.98 -3.36
C PHE A 98 -4.77 -4.30 -2.49
N ASN A 99 -5.62 -5.11 -1.85
CA ASN A 99 -6.54 -4.66 -0.83
C ASN A 99 -6.13 -5.28 0.51
N PHE A 100 -5.84 -4.42 1.49
CA PHE A 100 -5.51 -4.80 2.85
C PHE A 100 -6.72 -5.37 3.61
#